data_AF-V4J6J1-F1
#
_entry.id   AF-V4J6J1-F1
#
_cell.length_a   1.000
_cell.length_b   1.000
_cell.length_c   1.000
_cell.angle_alpha   90.00
_cell.angle_beta   90.00
_cell.angle_gamma   90.00
#
_symmetry.space_group_name_H-M   'P 1'
#
loop_
_entity.id
_entity.type
_entity.pdbx_description
1 polymer ?
#
loop_
_entity_poly.entity_id
_entity_poly.type
_entity_poly.pdbx_seq_one_letter_code
_entity_poly.pdbx_strand_id
1 'polypeptide(L)' 'MLAFVGPQEESANTVTFYSQSKGERVTVPLGEARQVLERLLS' A
#
# COMPACT_ATOMS: atom_id res chain seq x y z
N MET A 1 -1.88 9.13 -5.29
CA MET A 1 -1.82 7.84 -4.56
C MET A 1 -1.99 8.13 -3.08
N LEU A 2 -2.71 7.28 -2.35
CA LEU A 2 -2.88 7.36 -0.90
C LEU A 2 -2.30 6.11 -0.25
N ALA A 3 -1.78 6.26 0.97
CA ALA A 3 -1.31 5.16 1.81
C ALA A 3 -2.04 5.22 3.15
N PHE A 4 -2.45 4.06 3.66
CA PHE A 4 -3.18 3.91 4.91
C PHE A 4 -2.41 2.99 5.85
N VAL A 5 -2.25 3.43 7.09
CA VAL A 5 -1.74 2.65 8.21
C VAL A 5 -2.70 2.87 9.37
N GLY A 6 -3.58 1.91 9.63
CA GLY A 6 -4.45 1.88 10.79
C GLY A 6 -4.01 0.80 11.79
N PRO A 7 -4.80 0.58 12.86
CA PRO A 7 -4.48 -0.41 13.89
C PRO A 7 -4.24 -1.82 13.33
N GLN A 8 -4.97 -2.19 12.27
CA GLN A 8 -4.80 -3.47 11.60
C GLN A 8 -3.45 -3.55 10.87
N GLU A 9 -3.14 -2.55 10.04
CA GLU A 9 -1.87 -2.49 9.31
C GLU A 9 -0.66 -2.49 10.24
N GLU A 10 -0.73 -1.74 11.33
CA GLU A 10 0.31 -1.67 12.36
C GLU A 10 0.55 -3.03 13.01
N SER A 11 -0.53 -3.71 13.44
CA SER A 11 -0.44 -5.05 14.06
C SER A 11 0.14 -6.12 13.13
N ALA A 12 -0.10 -5.98 11.82
CA ALA A 12 0.33 -6.93 10.80
C ALA A 12 1.65 -6.53 10.11
N ASN A 13 2.25 -5.39 10.46
CA ASN A 13 3.41 -4.80 9.78
C ASN A 13 3.21 -4.69 8.25
N THR A 14 2.03 -4.20 7.86
CA THR A 14 1.63 -4.00 6.46
C THR A 14 1.32 -2.54 6.18
N VAL A 15 1.11 -2.19 4.91
CA VAL A 15 0.58 -0.90 4.46
C VAL A 15 -0.43 -1.12 3.35
N THR A 16 -1.50 -0.33 3.35
CA THR A 16 -2.51 -0.36 2.29
C THR A 16 -2.31 0.83 1.36
N PHE A 17 -2.09 0.57 0.06
CA PHE A 17 -2.05 1.59 -0.99
C PHE A 17 -3.37 1.67 -1.75
N TYR A 18 -3.74 2.89 -2.14
CA TYR A 18 -4.86 3.15 -3.03
C TYR A 18 -4.42 4.06 -4.19
N SER A 19 -4.60 3.57 -5.40
CA SER A 19 -4.37 4.31 -6.63
C SER A 19 -5.71 4.73 -7.24
N GLN A 20 -6.05 6.03 -7.12
CA GLN A 20 -7.26 6.59 -7.72
C GLN A 20 -7.26 6.49 -9.25
N SER A 21 -6.10 6.66 -9.89
CA SER A 21 -5.99 6.60 -11.36
C SER A 21 -6.23 5.20 -11.91
N LYS A 22 -5.92 4.15 -11.14
CA LYS A 22 -6.08 2.74 -11.53
C LYS A 22 -7.31 2.07 -10.90
N GLY A 23 -7.96 2.71 -9.91
CA GLY A 23 -9.02 2.10 -9.12
C GLY A 23 -8.54 0.91 -8.25
N GLU A 24 -7.24 0.79 -8.01
CA GLU A 24 -6.62 -0.37 -7.35
C GLU A 24 -6.38 -0.07 -5.86
N ARG A 25 -6.70 -1.05 -5.00
CA ARG A 25 -6.37 -1.06 -3.58
C ARG A 25 -5.60 -2.33 -3.25
N VAL A 26 -4.43 -2.19 -2.64
CA VAL A 26 -3.57 -3.34 -2.30
C VAL A 26 -2.96 -3.16 -0.92
N THR A 27 -2.97 -4.23 -0.13
CA THR A 27 -2.33 -4.30 1.18
C THR A 27 -1.11 -5.21 1.07
N VAL A 28 0.05 -4.72 1.49
CA VAL A 28 1.33 -5.42 1.32
C VAL A 28 2.20 -5.32 2.58
N PRO A 29 3.12 -6.27 2.82
CA PRO A 29 4.11 -6.14 3.89
C PRO A 29 4.91 -4.83 3.76
N LEU A 30 5.24 -4.21 4.89
CA LEU A 30 5.96 -2.93 4.91
C LEU A 30 7.33 -3.02 4.21
N GLY A 31 7.99 -4.18 4.28
CA GLY A 31 9.26 -4.44 3.59
C GLY A 31 9.16 -4.47 2.07
N GLU A 32 7.98 -4.76 1.52
CA GLU A 32 7.72 -4.81 0.07
C GLU A 32 7.08 -3.52 -0.46
N ALA A 33 6.72 -2.60 0.45
CA ALA A 33 5.95 -1.40 0.16
C ALA A 33 6.56 -0.55 -0.96
N ARG A 34 7.89 -0.41 -0.97
CA ARG A 34 8.61 0.37 -1.99
C ARG A 34 8.41 -0.20 -3.39
N GLN A 35 8.65 -1.50 -3.57
CA GLN A 35 8.56 -2.14 -4.88
C GLN A 35 7.13 -2.07 -5.44
N VAL A 36 6.14 -2.28 -4.57
CA VAL A 36 4.73 -2.21 -4.93
C VAL A 36 4.33 -0.77 -5.29
N LEU A 37 4.82 0.22 -4.54
CA LEU A 37 4.59 1.63 -4.84
C LEU A 37 5.16 2.03 -6.20
N GLU A 38 6.38 1.60 -6.53
CA GLU A 38 7.01 1.86 -7.83
C GLU A 38 6.16 1.27 -8.99
N ARG A 39 5.68 0.03 -8.87
CA ARG A 39 4.75 -0.61 -9.83
C ARG A 39 3.42 0.14 -9.97
N LEU A 40 2.91 0.70 -8.89
CA LEU A 40 1.63 1.41 -8.90
C LEU A 40 1.75 2.79 -9.55
N LEU A 41 2.92 3.43 -9.47
CA LEU A 41 3.21 4.74 -10.08
C LEU A 41 3.53 4.68 -11.57
N SER A 42 4.09 3.57 -12.07
CA SER A 42 4.32 3.34 -13.51
C SER A 42 3.02 3.12 -14.28
#